data_AF-A0A0J6W7B4-F1
#
_entry.id   AF-A0A0J6W7B4-F1
#
_cell.length_a   1.000
_cell.length_b   1.000
_cell.length_c   1.000
_cell.angle_alpha   90.00
_cell.angle_beta   90.00
_cell.angle_gamma   90.00
#
_symmetry.space_group_name_H-M   'P 1'
#
loop_
_entity.id
_entity.type
_entity.pdbx_description
1 polymer ?
#
loop_
_entity_poly.entity_id
_entity_poly.type
_entity_poly.pdbx_seq_one_letter_code
_entity_poly.pdbx_strand_id
1 'polypeptide(L)'
;MTGDALARELAEQASESLEPIYVRLDRIAEEVLRARPPRAAFTEAHLSNLQRLLVVFIGEERAAWGMGFIAAPSVVEGRARYMAWWQRFGERIARLQLNFDPASIDVYDYLQMDWYQLARRGQARVAYGPYVDYSGSDMYTITATIPVVADGVFLGLAGADLVVGEVEHRLLSVLRQTAEDAVIVSAERRVITANTPRWLVGSRLAALPTAGPATDPSAFREVVEMPLGTGWVLAVAWPEADATKA
;
A
#
# COMPACT_ATOMS: atom_id res chain seq x y z
N MET A 1 3.30 -14.75 -31.13
CA MET A 1 3.19 -13.42 -30.51
C MET A 1 2.96 -13.66 -29.02
N THR A 2 3.76 -13.01 -28.18
CA THR A 2 3.97 -13.30 -26.75
C THR A 2 2.67 -13.35 -25.95
N GLY A 3 2.47 -14.44 -25.20
CA GLY A 3 1.19 -14.81 -24.58
C GLY A 3 0.64 -13.84 -23.52
N ASP A 4 1.44 -12.90 -23.00
CA ASP A 4 1.03 -11.99 -21.91
C ASP A 4 1.18 -10.50 -22.27
N ALA A 5 1.09 -10.15 -23.56
CA ALA A 5 1.38 -8.78 -24.01
C ALA A 5 0.41 -7.75 -23.41
N LEU A 6 -0.89 -8.08 -23.35
CA LEU A 6 -1.92 -7.19 -22.82
C LEU A 6 -1.79 -7.04 -21.31
N ALA A 7 -1.67 -8.17 -20.58
CA ALA A 7 -1.55 -8.12 -19.14
C ALA A 7 -0.30 -7.33 -18.69
N ARG A 8 0.82 -7.50 -19.40
CA ARG A 8 2.06 -6.75 -19.11
C ARG A 8 1.88 -5.24 -19.33
N GLU A 9 1.30 -4.83 -20.46
CA GLU A 9 1.04 -3.42 -20.75
C GLU A 9 0.16 -2.77 -19.67
N LEU A 10 -0.96 -3.41 -19.32
CA LEU A 10 -1.84 -2.91 -18.27
C LEU A 10 -1.15 -2.86 -16.90
N ALA A 11 -0.31 -3.85 -16.59
CA ALA A 11 0.40 -3.92 -15.31
C ALA A 11 1.46 -2.83 -15.19
N GLU A 12 2.17 -2.52 -16.27
CA GLU A 12 3.12 -1.41 -16.36
C GLU A 12 2.41 -0.08 -16.11
N GLN A 13 1.35 0.23 -16.86
CA GLN A 13 0.58 1.46 -16.70
C GLN A 13 -0.06 1.59 -15.32
N ALA A 14 -0.60 0.49 -14.78
CA ALA A 14 -1.17 0.45 -13.44
C ALA A 14 -0.10 0.75 -12.38
N SER A 15 1.10 0.20 -12.54
CA SER A 15 2.24 0.46 -11.64
C SER A 15 2.70 1.92 -11.73
N GLU A 16 2.83 2.47 -12.94
CA GLU A 16 3.18 3.87 -13.17
C GLU A 16 2.18 4.83 -12.49
N SER A 17 0.89 4.49 -12.46
CA SER A 17 -0.14 5.30 -11.79
C SER A 17 0.00 5.37 -10.26
N LEU A 18 0.68 4.38 -9.66
CA LEU A 18 0.90 4.28 -8.21
C LEU A 18 2.33 4.65 -7.79
N GLU A 19 3.29 4.64 -8.72
CA GLU A 19 4.70 4.99 -8.46
C GLU A 19 4.90 6.33 -7.73
N PRO A 20 4.15 7.42 -8.04
CA PRO A 20 4.28 8.68 -7.32
C PRO A 20 4.02 8.61 -5.81
N ILE A 21 3.29 7.59 -5.34
CA ILE A 21 3.07 7.35 -3.91
C ILE A 21 4.37 6.84 -3.29
N TYR A 22 5.01 5.84 -3.90
CA TYR A 22 6.25 5.25 -3.40
C TYR A 22 7.42 6.21 -3.47
N VAL A 23 7.50 7.03 -4.53
CA VAL A 23 8.48 8.12 -4.60
C VAL A 23 8.34 9.08 -3.42
N ARG A 24 7.11 9.39 -2.97
CA ARG A 24 6.92 10.21 -1.76
C ARG A 24 7.34 9.48 -0.49
N LEU A 25 7.10 8.18 -0.39
CA LEU A 25 7.58 7.36 0.73
C LEU A 25 9.12 7.36 0.78
N ASP A 26 9.81 7.23 -0.36
CA ASP A 26 11.27 7.31 -0.45
C ASP A 26 11.76 8.68 0.08
N ARG A 27 11.10 9.77 -0.31
CA ARG A 27 11.43 11.13 0.19
C ARG A 27 11.19 11.30 1.68
N ILE A 28 10.18 10.63 2.25
CA ILE A 28 9.96 10.59 3.71
C ILE A 28 11.11 9.84 4.39
N ALA A 29 11.48 8.66 3.86
CA ALA A 29 12.59 7.87 4.39
C ALA A 29 13.92 8.65 4.35
N GLU A 30 14.22 9.31 3.23
CA GLU A 30 15.40 10.17 3.09
C GLU A 30 15.43 11.31 4.12
N GLU A 31 14.30 11.96 4.38
CA GLU A 31 14.25 13.05 5.36
C GLU A 31 14.44 12.53 6.79
N VAL A 32 13.91 11.35 7.13
CA VAL A 32 14.18 10.70 8.42
C VAL A 32 15.67 10.39 8.58
N LEU A 33 16.30 9.84 7.53
CA LEU A 33 17.74 9.54 7.53
C LEU A 33 18.58 10.81 7.69
N ARG A 34 18.22 11.90 6.99
CA ARG A 34 18.89 13.20 7.09
C ARG A 34 18.74 13.83 8.47
N ALA A 35 17.58 13.68 9.09
CA ALA A 35 17.29 14.25 10.40
C ALA A 35 18.06 13.56 11.53
N ARG A 36 18.57 12.33 11.31
CA ARG A 36 19.29 11.57 12.33
C ARG A 36 20.63 12.24 12.68
N PRO A 37 20.87 12.60 13.95
CA PRO A 37 22.16 13.14 14.36
C PRO A 37 23.24 12.04 14.39
N PRO A 38 24.49 12.34 13.99
CA PRO A 38 25.55 11.33 13.95
C PRO A 38 26.11 10.94 15.33
N ARG A 39 25.96 11.80 16.35
CA ARG A 39 26.59 11.65 17.67
C ARG A 39 25.64 11.97 18.84
N ALA A 40 24.33 11.98 18.60
CA ALA A 40 23.33 12.24 19.64
C ALA A 40 22.17 11.24 19.51
N ALA A 41 21.34 11.18 20.55
CA ALA A 41 20.12 10.39 20.48
C ALA A 41 19.13 11.03 19.49
N PHE A 42 18.40 10.18 18.76
CA PHE A 42 17.41 10.65 17.80
C PHE A 42 16.11 11.00 18.55
N THR A 43 15.83 12.29 18.67
CA THR A 43 14.63 12.81 19.32
C THR A 43 13.59 13.30 18.32
N GLU A 44 12.35 13.45 18.79
CA GLU A 44 11.24 14.05 18.05
C GLU A 44 11.52 15.45 17.52
N ALA A 45 12.36 16.25 18.20
CA ALA A 45 12.72 17.59 17.76
C ALA A 45 13.37 17.60 16.35
N HIS A 46 14.10 16.54 16.00
CA HIS A 46 14.74 16.41 14.70
C HIS A 46 13.74 16.19 13.55
N LEU A 47 12.51 15.75 13.84
CA LEU A 47 11.48 15.46 12.85
C LEU A 47 10.65 16.71 12.44
N SER A 48 11.05 17.90 12.87
CA SER A 48 10.33 19.16 12.57
C SER A 48 10.21 19.44 11.07
N ASN A 49 11.21 19.07 10.26
CA ASN A 49 11.16 19.21 8.80
C ASN A 49 10.23 18.18 8.16
N LEU A 50 10.22 16.96 8.70
CA LEU A 50 9.35 15.88 8.23
C LEU A 50 7.88 16.31 8.31
N GLN A 51 7.47 16.96 9.41
CA GLN A 51 6.10 17.49 9.53
C GLN A 51 5.70 18.36 8.32
N ARG A 52 6.55 19.32 7.92
CA ARG A 52 6.23 20.23 6.81
C ARG A 52 6.12 19.48 5.48
N LEU A 53 7.00 18.50 5.26
CA LEU A 53 6.98 17.65 4.09
C LEU A 53 5.68 16.83 4.01
N LEU A 54 5.27 16.21 5.12
CA LEU A 54 4.07 15.38 5.19
C LEU A 54 2.80 16.17 4.87
N VAL A 55 2.68 17.40 5.39
CA VAL A 55 1.50 18.26 5.10
C VAL A 55 1.39 18.56 3.61
N VAL A 56 2.51 18.85 2.93
CA VAL A 56 2.53 19.09 1.48
C VAL A 56 2.15 17.81 0.73
N PHE A 57 2.78 16.69 1.05
CA PHE A 57 2.54 15.42 0.36
C PHE A 57 1.11 14.92 0.50
N ILE A 58 0.55 14.97 1.71
CA ILE A 58 -0.85 14.62 1.94
C ILE A 58 -1.76 15.57 1.17
N GLY A 59 -1.45 16.88 1.12
CA GLY A 59 -2.24 17.87 0.39
C GLY A 59 -2.29 17.62 -1.13
N GLU A 60 -1.17 17.21 -1.72
CA GLU A 60 -1.02 16.97 -3.17
C GLU A 60 -1.49 15.57 -3.60
N GLU A 61 -1.36 14.56 -2.75
CA GLU A 61 -1.68 13.17 -3.07
C GLU A 61 -3.11 12.84 -2.61
N ARG A 62 -4.07 12.90 -3.55
CA ARG A 62 -5.50 12.66 -3.28
C ARG A 62 -5.78 11.29 -2.66
N ALA A 63 -5.00 10.27 -3.03
CA ALA A 63 -5.17 8.92 -2.47
C ALA A 63 -4.67 8.83 -1.02
N ALA A 64 -3.77 9.72 -0.60
CA ALA A 64 -3.23 9.70 0.75
C ALA A 64 -4.23 10.30 1.76
N TRP A 65 -4.74 9.45 2.64
CA TRP A 65 -5.45 9.87 3.82
C TRP A 65 -4.49 10.36 4.90
N GLY A 66 -3.43 9.60 5.13
CA GLY A 66 -2.37 9.90 6.07
C GLY A 66 -1.03 9.39 5.60
N MET A 67 0.05 10.02 6.08
CA MET A 67 1.42 9.65 5.80
C MET A 67 2.30 9.91 7.01
N GLY A 68 3.42 9.21 7.10
CA GLY A 68 4.36 9.46 8.18
C GLY A 68 5.51 8.48 8.30
N PHE A 69 6.16 8.58 9.45
CA PHE A 69 7.22 7.70 9.89
C PHE A 69 6.77 6.89 11.11
N ILE A 70 6.93 5.57 11.04
CA ILE A 70 6.70 4.63 12.14
C ILE A 70 8.05 4.11 12.60
N ALA A 71 8.47 4.45 13.81
CA ALA A 71 9.80 4.08 14.30
C ALA A 71 9.87 2.59 14.69
N ALA A 72 11.04 1.98 14.52
CA ALA A 72 11.34 0.73 15.22
C ALA A 72 11.47 1.01 16.74
N PRO A 73 11.28 -0.02 17.60
CA PRO A 73 11.32 0.16 19.04
C PRO A 73 12.61 0.84 19.50
N SER A 74 12.47 1.82 20.39
CA SER A 74 13.59 2.55 21.01
C SER A 74 14.49 3.34 20.06
N VAL A 75 14.12 3.50 18.78
CA VAL A 75 14.85 4.36 17.83
C VAL A 75 14.70 5.83 18.19
N VAL A 76 13.54 6.24 18.68
CA VAL A 76 13.31 7.58 19.20
C VAL A 76 13.57 7.58 20.71
N GLU A 77 14.43 8.47 21.18
CA GLU A 77 14.89 8.52 22.57
C GLU A 77 13.71 8.55 23.56
N GLY A 78 13.76 7.65 24.55
CA GLY A 78 12.74 7.56 25.60
C GLY A 78 11.39 7.01 25.13
N ARG A 79 11.27 6.51 23.88
CA ARG A 79 10.01 6.00 23.33
C ARG A 79 10.14 4.53 22.95
N ALA A 80 9.40 3.66 23.66
CA ALA A 80 9.30 2.23 23.29
C ALA A 80 8.59 2.03 21.93
N ARG A 81 7.61 2.89 21.64
CA ARG A 81 6.91 3.00 20.36
C ARG A 81 6.78 4.48 20.02
N TYR A 82 7.03 4.83 18.77
CA TYR A 82 6.85 6.20 18.28
C TYR A 82 6.29 6.22 16.86
N MET A 83 5.38 7.16 16.60
CA MET A 83 4.84 7.41 15.28
C MET A 83 4.72 8.93 15.04
N ALA A 84 5.34 9.39 13.96
CA ALA A 84 5.21 10.74 13.41
C ALA A 84 4.26 10.66 12.21
N TRP A 85 2.96 10.71 12.47
CA TRP A 85 1.91 10.48 11.48
C TRP A 85 0.96 11.67 11.38
N TRP A 86 0.74 12.14 10.16
CA TRP A 86 -0.23 13.19 9.86
C TRP A 86 -1.30 12.62 8.94
N GLN A 87 -2.54 13.05 9.13
CA GLN A 87 -3.64 12.63 8.29
C GLN A 87 -4.69 13.72 8.17
N ARG A 88 -5.62 13.51 7.24
CA ARG A 88 -6.78 14.38 7.01
C ARG A 88 -7.76 14.25 8.18
N PHE A 89 -8.28 15.40 8.61
CA PHE A 89 -9.37 15.56 9.56
C PHE A 89 -10.32 16.63 8.98
N GLY A 90 -11.28 16.18 8.16
CA GLY A 90 -12.05 17.07 7.29
C GLY A 90 -11.13 17.82 6.33
N GLU A 91 -11.22 19.15 6.31
CA GLU A 91 -10.38 20.00 5.45
C GLU A 91 -8.97 20.27 6.00
N ARG A 92 -8.67 19.83 7.23
CA ARG A 92 -7.38 20.07 7.89
C ARG A 92 -6.49 18.84 7.81
N ILE A 93 -5.18 19.07 7.81
CA ILE A 93 -4.18 18.01 8.03
C ILE A 93 -3.62 18.22 9.42
N ALA A 94 -3.72 17.20 10.27
CA ALA A 94 -3.24 17.27 11.65
C ALA A 94 -2.56 15.96 12.04
N ARG A 95 -1.82 16.02 13.15
CA ARG A 95 -1.11 14.86 13.67
C ARG A 95 -2.10 13.87 14.28
N LEU A 96 -1.96 12.59 13.93
CA LEU A 96 -2.69 11.51 14.57
C LEU A 96 -2.10 11.25 15.96
N GLN A 97 -2.97 11.21 16.97
CA GLN A 97 -2.61 10.87 18.34
C GLN A 97 -3.14 9.47 18.66
N LEU A 98 -2.24 8.55 19.00
CA LEU A 98 -2.56 7.16 19.32
C LEU A 98 -2.06 6.80 20.72
N ASN A 99 -2.73 5.84 21.35
CA ASN A 99 -2.25 5.24 22.58
C ASN A 99 -1.28 4.10 22.27
N PHE A 100 -0.05 4.18 22.80
CA PHE A 100 0.96 3.13 22.63
C PHE A 100 1.26 2.36 23.92
N ASP A 101 0.51 2.61 25.00
CA ASP A 101 0.69 1.90 26.27
C ASP A 101 0.27 0.43 26.13
N PRO A 102 1.20 -0.54 26.22
CA PRO A 102 0.88 -1.97 26.07
C PRO A 102 -0.03 -2.51 27.18
N ALA A 103 -0.19 -1.81 28.30
CA ALA A 103 -1.12 -2.19 29.36
C ALA A 103 -2.57 -1.73 29.07
N SER A 104 -2.76 -0.87 28.07
CA SER A 104 -4.06 -0.31 27.74
C SER A 104 -4.86 -1.20 26.80
N ILE A 105 -6.19 -1.19 26.96
CA ILE A 105 -7.11 -1.94 26.10
C ILE A 105 -7.27 -1.33 24.69
N ASP A 106 -6.98 -0.03 24.56
CA ASP A 106 -7.05 0.75 23.31
C ASP A 106 -5.66 0.95 22.69
N VAL A 107 -4.71 0.07 23.02
CA VAL A 107 -3.34 0.14 22.48
C VAL A 107 -3.33 -0.02 20.96
N TYR A 108 -2.65 0.89 20.29
CA TYR A 108 -2.28 0.75 18.88
C TYR A 108 -0.93 0.04 18.76
N ASP A 109 -0.95 -1.29 18.76
CA ASP A 109 0.28 -2.08 18.65
C ASP A 109 0.68 -2.36 17.19
N TYR A 110 1.17 -1.33 16.51
CA TYR A 110 1.64 -1.45 15.11
C TYR A 110 2.73 -2.50 14.91
N LEU A 111 3.45 -2.88 15.97
CA LEU A 111 4.49 -3.90 15.88
C LEU A 111 3.91 -5.26 15.50
N GLN A 112 2.62 -5.53 15.73
CA GLN A 112 1.97 -6.79 15.34
C GLN A 112 1.32 -6.73 13.96
N MET A 113 1.25 -5.56 13.33
CA MET A 113 0.53 -5.39 12.08
C MET A 113 1.33 -5.98 10.91
N ASP A 114 0.62 -6.62 9.98
CA ASP A 114 1.24 -7.31 8.85
C ASP A 114 2.08 -6.35 7.99
N TRP A 115 1.58 -5.15 7.69
CA TRP A 115 2.34 -4.15 6.93
C TRP A 115 3.67 -3.78 7.60
N TYR A 116 3.73 -3.83 8.94
CA TYR A 116 4.96 -3.56 9.69
C TYR A 116 5.89 -4.76 9.61
N GLN A 117 5.34 -5.95 9.85
CA GLN A 117 6.07 -7.21 9.84
C GLN A 117 6.67 -7.53 8.47
N LEU A 118 5.93 -7.26 7.40
CA LEU A 118 6.38 -7.48 6.03
C LEU A 118 7.60 -6.60 5.73
N ALA A 119 7.50 -5.28 5.92
CA ALA A 119 8.62 -4.39 5.66
C ALA A 119 9.83 -4.67 6.59
N ARG A 120 9.60 -4.99 7.87
CA ARG A 120 10.64 -5.41 8.81
C ARG A 120 11.38 -6.67 8.35
N ARG A 121 10.70 -7.61 7.68
CA ARG A 121 11.29 -8.83 7.12
C ARG A 121 12.08 -8.59 5.83
N GLY A 122 12.15 -7.36 5.34
CA GLY A 122 12.99 -6.97 4.21
C GLY A 122 12.23 -6.73 2.90
N GLN A 123 10.91 -6.65 2.93
CA GLN A 123 10.16 -6.25 1.73
C GLN A 123 10.38 -4.77 1.45
N ALA A 124 10.89 -4.47 0.25
CA ALA A 124 11.27 -3.11 -0.14
C ALA A 124 10.05 -2.19 -0.29
N ARG A 125 8.93 -2.74 -0.79
CA ARG A 125 7.65 -2.05 -0.91
C ARG A 125 6.54 -2.99 -0.44
N VAL A 126 5.63 -2.46 0.35
CA VAL A 126 4.45 -3.19 0.84
C VAL A 126 3.22 -2.38 0.51
N ALA A 127 2.17 -3.03 0.02
CA ALA A 127 0.82 -2.48 -0.06
C ALA A 127 -0.15 -3.49 0.54
N TYR A 128 -0.40 -3.37 1.84
CA TYR A 128 -1.23 -4.32 2.58
C TYR A 128 -2.68 -3.84 2.64
N GLY A 129 -3.60 -4.74 2.30
CA GLY A 129 -5.03 -4.48 2.35
C GLY A 129 -5.74 -4.90 1.08
N PRO A 130 -6.96 -4.41 0.83
CA PRO A 130 -7.67 -3.42 1.65
C PRO A 130 -8.22 -3.98 2.97
N TYR A 131 -8.29 -3.15 4.01
CA TYR A 131 -8.87 -3.46 5.33
C TYR A 131 -9.44 -2.20 6.01
N VAL A 132 -10.24 -2.36 7.06
CA VAL A 132 -10.72 -1.21 7.87
C VAL A 132 -9.76 -1.00 9.04
N ASP A 133 -9.16 0.18 9.11
CA ASP A 133 -8.22 0.55 10.18
C ASP A 133 -8.92 1.25 11.35
N TYR A 134 -9.70 0.47 12.11
CA TYR A 134 -10.53 0.97 13.23
C TYR A 134 -9.77 1.77 14.30
N SER A 135 -8.47 1.52 14.46
CA SER A 135 -7.67 2.08 15.54
C SER A 135 -6.74 3.22 15.11
N GLY A 136 -6.61 3.46 13.81
CA GLY A 136 -5.78 4.52 13.25
C GLY A 136 -6.60 5.57 12.49
N SER A 137 -6.88 5.28 11.23
CA SER A 137 -7.60 6.19 10.32
C SER A 137 -9.13 6.10 10.38
N ASP A 138 -9.69 5.00 10.92
CA ASP A 138 -11.12 4.60 10.83
C ASP A 138 -11.64 4.52 9.39
N MET A 139 -10.73 4.27 8.44
CA MET A 139 -11.01 4.22 7.01
C MET A 139 -10.81 2.83 6.44
N TYR A 140 -11.52 2.55 5.35
CA TYR A 140 -11.19 1.44 4.47
C TYR A 140 -9.95 1.82 3.64
N THR A 141 -8.82 1.20 3.97
CA THR A 141 -7.48 1.64 3.57
C THR A 141 -6.65 0.51 2.94
N ILE A 142 -5.66 0.91 2.16
CA ILE A 142 -4.46 0.13 1.83
C ILE A 142 -3.29 0.84 2.47
N THR A 143 -2.55 0.16 3.33
CA THR A 143 -1.37 0.75 3.98
C THR A 143 -0.13 0.41 3.15
N ALA A 144 0.42 1.44 2.53
CA ALA A 144 1.65 1.37 1.75
C ALA A 144 2.85 1.72 2.62
N THR A 145 3.89 0.88 2.65
CA THR A 145 5.11 1.13 3.44
C THR A 145 6.38 0.78 2.69
N ILE A 146 7.46 1.45 3.06
CA ILE A 146 8.84 1.09 2.71
C ILE A 146 9.71 1.10 3.99
N PRO A 147 10.76 0.27 4.06
CA PRO A 147 11.66 0.26 5.21
C PRO A 147 12.61 1.46 5.20
N VAL A 148 12.83 2.06 6.37
CA VAL A 148 13.88 3.04 6.62
C VAL A 148 15.05 2.33 7.26
N VAL A 149 16.17 2.24 6.54
CA VAL A 149 17.36 1.49 6.98
C VAL A 149 18.59 2.41 6.92
N ALA A 150 19.40 2.41 7.97
CA ALA A 150 20.70 3.08 8.00
C ALA A 150 21.78 2.10 8.42
N ASP A 151 22.86 1.98 7.63
CA ASP A 151 24.00 1.10 7.93
C ASP A 151 23.58 -0.37 8.20
N GLY A 152 22.56 -0.85 7.48
CA GLY A 152 21.98 -2.19 7.66
C GLY A 152 21.05 -2.34 8.88
N VAL A 153 20.83 -1.27 9.64
CA VAL A 153 19.94 -1.26 10.81
C VAL A 153 18.56 -0.73 10.43
N PHE A 154 17.52 -1.53 10.70
CA PHE A 154 16.12 -1.14 10.52
C PHE A 154 15.72 -0.09 11.54
N LEU A 155 15.41 1.12 11.07
CA LEU A 155 15.03 2.27 11.91
C LEU A 155 13.52 2.44 12.03
N GLY A 156 12.75 1.80 11.16
CA GLY A 156 11.30 1.98 11.08
C GLY A 156 10.84 1.98 9.63
N LEU A 157 9.69 2.62 9.37
CA LEU A 157 9.01 2.63 8.09
C LEU A 157 8.61 4.05 7.71
N ALA A 158 8.71 4.39 6.42
CA ALA A 158 7.91 5.44 5.83
C ALA A 158 6.61 4.80 5.33
N GLY A 159 5.47 5.43 5.59
CA GLY A 159 4.17 4.85 5.25
C GLY A 159 3.13 5.86 4.82
N ALA A 160 2.11 5.34 4.14
CA ALA A 160 0.89 6.04 3.77
C ALA A 160 -0.33 5.14 3.94
N ASP A 161 -1.42 5.71 4.46
CA ASP A 161 -2.74 5.12 4.38
C ASP A 161 -3.44 5.66 3.14
N LEU A 162 -3.81 4.75 2.24
CA LEU A 162 -4.41 5.07 0.95
C LEU A 162 -5.90 4.77 0.96
N VAL A 163 -6.72 5.76 0.57
CA VAL A 163 -8.17 5.57 0.43
C VAL A 163 -8.43 4.58 -0.70
N VAL A 164 -9.11 3.46 -0.39
CA VAL A 164 -9.30 2.36 -1.35
C VAL A 164 -9.99 2.83 -2.63
N GLY A 165 -11.05 3.63 -2.52
CA GLY A 165 -11.78 4.13 -3.69
C GLY A 165 -10.93 5.01 -4.61
N GLU A 166 -9.92 5.69 -4.07
CA GLU A 166 -8.98 6.51 -4.85
C GLU A 166 -7.98 5.65 -5.63
N VAL A 167 -7.46 4.61 -4.98
CA VAL A 167 -6.58 3.62 -5.61
C VAL A 167 -7.35 2.84 -6.67
N GLU A 168 -8.56 2.38 -6.35
CA GLU A 168 -9.45 1.69 -7.28
C GLU A 168 -9.73 2.56 -8.51
N HIS A 169 -10.06 3.84 -8.33
CA HIS A 169 -10.36 4.73 -9.44
C HIS A 169 -9.17 4.90 -10.40
N ARG A 170 -7.94 5.05 -9.88
CA ARG A 170 -6.72 5.13 -10.71
C ARG A 170 -6.53 3.87 -11.52
N LEU A 171 -6.58 2.72 -10.85
CA LEU A 171 -6.32 1.43 -11.49
C LEU A 171 -7.42 1.03 -12.47
N LEU A 172 -8.68 1.30 -12.14
CA LEU A 172 -9.82 1.07 -13.03
C LEU A 172 -9.72 1.89 -14.32
N SER A 173 -9.15 3.11 -14.26
CA SER A 173 -8.93 3.92 -15.45
C SER A 173 -7.97 3.25 -16.44
N VAL A 174 -7.01 2.47 -15.96
CA VAL A 174 -6.11 1.64 -16.78
C VAL A 174 -6.84 0.41 -17.31
N LEU A 175 -7.52 -0.35 -16.45
CA LEU A 175 -8.21 -1.57 -16.87
C LEU A 175 -9.35 -1.32 -17.89
N ARG A 176 -9.94 -0.13 -17.90
CA ARG A 176 -10.97 0.27 -18.89
C ARG A 176 -10.44 0.53 -20.29
N GLN A 177 -9.13 0.52 -20.51
CA GLN A 177 -8.53 0.68 -21.84
C GLN A 177 -8.67 -0.59 -22.70
N THR A 178 -9.02 -1.72 -22.09
CA THR A 178 -9.30 -2.98 -22.78
C THR A 178 -10.78 -3.36 -22.65
N ALA A 179 -11.29 -4.06 -23.67
CA ALA A 179 -12.61 -4.70 -23.61
C ALA A 179 -12.58 -6.05 -22.88
N GLU A 180 -11.39 -6.53 -22.52
CA GLU A 180 -11.20 -7.82 -21.88
C GLU A 180 -11.37 -7.73 -20.36
N ASP A 181 -12.00 -8.74 -19.78
CA ASP A 181 -12.18 -8.85 -18.34
C ASP A 181 -10.82 -8.94 -17.63
N ALA A 182 -10.51 -7.94 -16.81
CA ALA A 182 -9.26 -7.84 -16.09
C ALA A 182 -9.48 -7.51 -14.61
N VAL A 183 -8.59 -8.03 -13.76
CA VAL A 183 -8.62 -7.86 -12.31
C VAL A 183 -7.20 -7.65 -11.77
N ILE A 184 -7.06 -6.75 -10.79
CA ILE A 184 -5.85 -6.59 -9.99
C ILE A 184 -6.10 -7.15 -8.60
N VAL A 185 -5.20 -8.02 -8.14
CA VAL A 185 -5.33 -8.76 -6.88
C VAL A 185 -4.10 -8.52 -6.02
N SER A 186 -4.31 -8.22 -4.74
CA SER A 186 -3.23 -8.06 -3.76
C SER A 186 -2.56 -9.38 -3.43
N ALA A 187 -1.38 -9.30 -2.81
CA ALA A 187 -0.65 -10.47 -2.30
C ALA A 187 -1.48 -11.29 -1.29
N GLU A 188 -2.43 -10.65 -0.59
CA GLU A 188 -3.35 -11.28 0.37
C GLU A 188 -4.57 -11.96 -0.30
N ARG A 189 -4.61 -11.99 -1.64
CA ARG A 189 -5.71 -12.46 -2.50
C ARG A 189 -6.94 -11.58 -2.49
N ARG A 190 -6.80 -10.29 -2.17
CA ARG A 190 -7.94 -9.37 -2.20
C ARG A 190 -8.03 -8.67 -3.54
N VAL A 191 -9.24 -8.57 -4.08
CA VAL A 191 -9.49 -7.79 -5.30
C VAL A 191 -9.28 -6.32 -4.97
N ILE A 192 -8.34 -5.68 -5.67
CA ILE A 192 -8.08 -4.24 -5.57
C ILE A 192 -8.98 -3.47 -6.54
N THR A 193 -9.08 -3.94 -7.78
CA THR A 193 -9.99 -3.39 -8.80
C THR A 193 -10.28 -4.42 -9.88
N ALA A 194 -11.40 -4.27 -10.58
CA ALA A 194 -11.76 -5.03 -11.76
C ALA A 194 -12.59 -4.17 -12.71
N ASN A 195 -12.48 -4.38 -14.02
CA ASN A 195 -13.29 -3.68 -15.03
C ASN A 195 -14.64 -4.36 -15.33
N THR A 196 -15.00 -5.40 -14.57
CA THR A 196 -16.13 -6.30 -14.80
C THR A 196 -16.78 -6.70 -13.47
N PRO A 197 -18.09 -7.00 -13.41
CA PRO A 197 -18.75 -7.42 -12.18
C PRO A 197 -18.35 -8.81 -11.68
N ARG A 198 -17.56 -9.58 -12.43
CA ARG A 198 -17.10 -10.93 -12.05
C ARG A 198 -16.31 -10.96 -10.74
N TRP A 199 -15.63 -9.86 -10.40
CA TRP A 199 -14.85 -9.74 -9.16
C TRP A 199 -15.20 -8.44 -8.42
N LEU A 200 -15.63 -8.60 -7.17
CA LEU A 200 -16.02 -7.48 -6.30
C LEU A 200 -14.79 -6.94 -5.57
N VAL A 201 -14.57 -5.62 -5.60
CA VAL A 201 -13.50 -4.97 -4.84
C VAL A 201 -13.58 -5.31 -3.35
N GLY A 202 -12.43 -5.60 -2.75
CA GLY A 202 -12.30 -6.01 -1.34
C GLY A 202 -12.59 -7.49 -1.08
N SER A 203 -13.26 -8.20 -1.99
CA SER A 203 -13.49 -9.63 -1.87
C SER A 203 -12.18 -10.41 -1.91
N ARG A 204 -12.16 -11.57 -1.26
CA ARG A 204 -10.97 -12.44 -1.20
C ARG A 204 -11.16 -13.63 -2.13
N LEU A 205 -10.25 -13.79 -3.08
CA LEU A 205 -10.20 -14.94 -3.98
C LEU A 205 -9.71 -16.19 -3.24
N ALA A 206 -10.15 -17.37 -3.69
CA ALA A 206 -9.76 -18.65 -3.09
C ALA A 206 -8.25 -18.92 -3.21
N ALA A 207 -7.65 -18.52 -4.33
CA ALA A 207 -6.22 -18.59 -4.62
C ALA A 207 -5.77 -17.29 -5.31
N LEU A 208 -4.45 -17.08 -5.41
CA LEU A 208 -3.93 -16.05 -6.31
C LEU A 208 -4.24 -16.46 -7.77
N PRO A 209 -4.50 -15.50 -8.66
CA PRO A 209 -4.63 -15.78 -10.10
C PRO A 209 -3.46 -16.59 -10.63
N THR A 210 -3.74 -17.60 -11.44
CA THR A 210 -2.75 -18.38 -12.17
C THR A 210 -3.15 -18.48 -13.63
N ALA A 211 -2.18 -18.34 -14.54
CA ALA A 211 -2.42 -18.53 -15.96
C ALA A 211 -2.63 -20.02 -16.28
N GLY A 212 -3.56 -20.33 -17.18
CA GLY A 212 -3.88 -21.69 -17.56
C GLY A 212 -4.87 -21.78 -18.73
N PRO A 213 -5.18 -23.01 -19.18
CA PRO A 213 -6.05 -23.21 -20.33
C PRO A 213 -7.50 -22.84 -20.00
N ALA A 214 -8.27 -22.41 -21.01
CA ALA A 214 -9.70 -22.05 -20.86
C ALA A 214 -10.59 -23.20 -20.33
N THR A 215 -10.11 -24.45 -20.39
CA THR A 215 -10.80 -25.62 -19.82
C THR A 215 -10.74 -25.67 -18.29
N ASP A 216 -9.84 -24.92 -17.67
CA ASP A 216 -9.78 -24.77 -16.22
C ASP A 216 -10.59 -23.53 -15.79
N PRO A 217 -11.73 -23.70 -15.10
CA PRO A 217 -12.60 -22.59 -14.70
C PRO A 217 -11.97 -21.65 -13.66
N SER A 218 -10.86 -22.05 -13.04
CA SER A 218 -10.11 -21.23 -12.08
C SER A 218 -8.93 -20.48 -12.71
N ALA A 219 -8.59 -20.80 -13.96
CA ALA A 219 -7.45 -20.23 -14.65
C ALA A 219 -7.79 -18.93 -15.36
N PHE A 220 -6.82 -18.02 -15.33
CA PHE A 220 -6.82 -16.81 -16.14
C PHE A 220 -6.07 -17.07 -17.44
N ARG A 221 -6.34 -16.25 -18.47
CA ARG A 221 -5.60 -16.36 -19.73
C ARG A 221 -4.17 -15.87 -19.56
N GLU A 222 -4.03 -14.71 -18.92
CA GLU A 222 -2.75 -14.04 -18.69
C GLU A 222 -2.68 -13.63 -17.23
N VAL A 223 -1.53 -13.82 -16.60
CA VAL A 223 -1.25 -13.34 -15.23
C VAL A 223 0.16 -12.82 -15.19
N VAL A 224 0.32 -11.58 -14.73
CA VAL A 224 1.63 -10.95 -14.54
C VAL A 224 1.69 -10.29 -13.18
N GLU A 225 2.86 -10.30 -12.55
CA GLU A 225 3.12 -9.44 -11.40
C GLU A 225 3.21 -7.98 -11.87
N MET A 226 2.61 -7.08 -11.10
CA MET A 226 2.75 -5.66 -11.32
C MET A 226 4.19 -5.22 -10.99
N PRO A 227 4.91 -4.54 -11.91
CA PRO A 227 6.29 -4.10 -11.69
C PRO A 227 6.42 -2.92 -10.70
N LEU A 228 5.57 -2.88 -9.67
CA LEU A 228 5.62 -1.94 -8.55
C LEU A 228 6.40 -2.51 -7.35
N GLY A 229 6.64 -3.82 -7.32
CA GLY A 229 7.37 -4.52 -6.26
C GLY A 229 6.53 -4.82 -5.01
N THR A 230 5.20 -4.78 -5.11
CA THR A 230 4.26 -5.03 -4.01
C THR A 230 3.75 -6.48 -3.94
N GLY A 231 4.09 -7.31 -4.92
CA GLY A 231 3.55 -8.66 -5.08
C GLY A 231 2.09 -8.69 -5.55
N TRP A 232 1.54 -7.55 -5.98
CA TRP A 232 0.22 -7.51 -6.61
C TRP A 232 0.29 -8.08 -8.01
N VAL A 233 -0.78 -8.74 -8.43
CA VAL A 233 -0.86 -9.37 -9.75
C VAL A 233 -2.01 -8.77 -10.55
N LEU A 234 -1.79 -8.60 -11.85
CA LEU A 234 -2.82 -8.31 -12.82
C LEU A 234 -3.14 -9.59 -13.58
N ALA A 235 -4.42 -9.89 -13.72
CA ALA A 235 -4.89 -11.05 -14.44
C ALA A 235 -5.95 -10.68 -15.48
N VAL A 236 -5.84 -11.24 -16.68
CA VAL A 236 -6.83 -11.13 -17.76
C VAL A 236 -7.52 -12.47 -17.91
N ALA A 237 -8.84 -12.49 -17.83
CA ALA A 237 -9.60 -13.73 -17.89
C ALA A 237 -9.93 -14.16 -19.31
N TRP A 238 -10.28 -15.43 -19.44
CA TRP A 238 -10.96 -15.90 -20.64
C TRP A 238 -12.35 -15.25 -20.75
N PRO A 239 -12.83 -14.97 -21.98
CA PRO A 239 -14.19 -14.50 -22.21
C PRO A 239 -15.20 -15.46 -21.56
N GLU A 240 -16.28 -14.92 -20.99
CA GLU A 240 -17.40 -15.77 -20.58
C GLU A 240 -17.96 -16.48 -21.82
N ALA A 241 -18.23 -17.78 -21.70
CA ALA A 241 -18.93 -18.49 -22.77
C ALA A 241 -20.33 -17.89 -22.88
N ASP A 242 -20.70 -17.39 -24.07
CA ASP A 242 -22.03 -16.81 -24.31
C ASP A 242 -23.12 -17.75 -23.78
N ALA A 243 -23.83 -17.31 -22.75
CA ALA A 243 -25.01 -18.00 -22.21
C ALA A 243 -26.21 -17.96 -23.20
N THR A 244 -26.04 -17.42 -24.41
CA THR A 244 -27.11 -17.17 -25.40
C THR A 244 -27.28 -18.31 -26.43
N LYS A 245 -26.76 -19.51 -26.16
CA LYS A 245 -27.02 -20.71 -26.97
C LYS A 245 -27.67 -21.86 -26.16
N ALA A 246 -28.70 -21.52 -25.39
CA ALA A 246 -29.67 -22.50 -24.88
C ALA A 246 -31.08 -22.06 -25.28
#